data_AF-T0Y9U4-F1
#
_entry.id   AF-T0Y9U4-F1
#
_cell.length_a   1.000
_cell.length_b   1.000
_cell.length_c   1.000
_cell.angle_alpha   90.00
_cell.angle_beta   90.00
_cell.angle_gamma   90.00
#
_symmetry.space_group_name_H-M   'P 1'
#
loop_
_entity.id
_entity.type
_entity.pdbx_description
1 polymer ?
#
loop_
_entity_poly.entity_id
_entity_poly.type
_entity_poly.pdbx_seq_one_letter_code
_entity_poly.pdbx_strand_id
1 'polypeptide(L)'
;MQDRQSPEEIRREMIMAAKQGIKSAYSSEEYVLMQAINASIELERSYNLVYERLTEWYGIYFPEIRVDNPKTLATLISGASESVSEADAVVQSIDSEKIEEIVKHEGSMGRRMGEEEFDVIKNYAKLSMEMESFRERLDSYIKSASTRLMPNTTFLTDHIIAAELLSKSRLSRAALFDASRYSTAD
;
A
#
# COMPACT_ATOMS: atom_id res chain seq x y z
N MET A 1 -52.95 -3.17 -32.34
CA MET A 1 -52.30 -1.86 -32.54
C MET A 1 -51.09 -1.85 -31.64
N GLN A 2 -49.89 -1.85 -32.22
CA GLN A 2 -48.63 -1.98 -31.48
C GLN A 2 -48.24 -0.59 -30.99
N ASP A 3 -48.17 -0.44 -29.68
CA ASP A 3 -47.80 0.78 -28.98
C ASP A 3 -46.37 1.15 -29.39
N ARG A 4 -46.23 2.11 -30.32
CA ARG A 4 -44.92 2.60 -30.74
C ARG A 4 -44.45 3.56 -29.66
N GLN A 5 -43.62 3.06 -28.74
CA GLN A 5 -42.91 3.89 -27.76
C GLN A 5 -42.26 5.08 -28.46
N SER A 6 -42.43 6.27 -27.89
CA SER A 6 -41.90 7.50 -28.46
C SER A 6 -40.36 7.45 -28.50
N PRO A 7 -39.67 8.02 -29.52
CA PRO A 7 -38.21 8.04 -29.57
C PRO A 7 -37.54 8.60 -28.30
N GLU A 8 -38.21 9.52 -27.60
CA GLU A 8 -37.77 10.06 -26.31
C GLU A 8 -37.86 9.06 -25.15
N GLU A 9 -38.84 8.15 -25.16
CA GLU A 9 -38.99 7.09 -24.15
C GLU A 9 -37.92 6.03 -24.32
N ILE A 10 -37.67 5.60 -25.56
CA ILE A 10 -36.58 4.66 -25.90
C ILE A 10 -35.22 5.24 -25.48
N ARG A 11 -34.99 6.55 -25.73
CA ARG A 11 -33.76 7.22 -25.30
C ARG A 11 -33.60 7.22 -23.78
N ARG A 12 -34.66 7.52 -23.02
CA ARG A 12 -34.62 7.50 -21.55
C ARG A 12 -34.36 6.09 -21.02
N GLU A 13 -35.04 5.09 -21.57
CA GLU A 13 -34.82 3.68 -21.18
C GLU A 13 -33.39 3.25 -21.45
N MET A 14 -32.83 3.56 -22.63
CA MET A 14 -31.42 3.27 -22.93
C MET A 14 -30.45 3.95 -21.96
N ILE A 15 -30.68 5.22 -21.63
CA ILE A 15 -29.84 5.95 -20.67
C ILE A 15 -29.97 5.35 -19.26
N MET A 16 -31.18 4.96 -18.83
CA MET A 16 -31.36 4.30 -17.54
C MET A 16 -30.70 2.93 -17.48
N ALA A 17 -30.86 2.11 -18.51
CA ALA A 17 -30.19 0.81 -18.62
C ALA A 17 -28.66 0.96 -18.60
N ALA A 18 -28.11 1.95 -19.32
CA ALA A 18 -26.69 2.26 -19.30
C ALA A 18 -26.21 2.69 -17.91
N LYS A 19 -26.95 3.59 -17.24
CA LYS A 19 -26.64 4.01 -15.86
C LYS A 19 -26.68 2.84 -14.88
N GLN A 20 -27.64 1.94 -15.01
CA GLN A 20 -27.77 0.78 -14.13
C GLN A 20 -26.65 -0.23 -14.36
N GLY A 21 -26.27 -0.48 -15.63
CA GLY A 21 -25.13 -1.33 -15.97
C GLY A 21 -23.79 -0.77 -15.47
N ILE A 22 -23.59 0.55 -15.56
CA ILE A 22 -22.45 1.23 -14.96
C ILE A 22 -22.48 1.06 -13.43
N LYS A 23 -23.63 1.34 -12.79
CA LYS A 23 -23.76 1.22 -11.33
C LYS A 23 -23.43 -0.20 -10.86
N SER A 24 -23.95 -1.25 -11.51
CA SER A 24 -23.65 -2.63 -11.13
C SER A 24 -22.19 -3.01 -11.33
N ALA A 25 -21.55 -2.52 -12.40
CA ALA A 25 -20.14 -2.81 -12.66
C ALA A 25 -19.20 -2.12 -11.66
N TYR A 26 -19.49 -0.88 -11.26
CA TYR A 26 -18.69 -0.13 -10.28
C TYR A 26 -19.01 -0.49 -8.82
N SER A 27 -20.15 -1.14 -8.56
CA SER A 27 -20.55 -1.56 -7.20
C SER A 27 -20.17 -3.00 -6.88
N SER A 28 -19.46 -3.72 -7.76
CA SER A 28 -19.09 -5.10 -7.47
C SER A 28 -18.01 -5.16 -6.39
N GLU A 29 -18.11 -6.15 -5.49
CA GLU A 29 -17.12 -6.34 -4.43
C GLU A 29 -15.72 -6.65 -5.01
N GLU A 30 -15.67 -7.28 -6.19
CA GLU A 30 -14.45 -7.51 -6.96
C GLU A 30 -13.80 -6.20 -7.43
N TYR A 31 -14.60 -5.23 -7.89
CA TYR A 31 -14.10 -3.93 -8.32
C TYR A 31 -13.52 -3.16 -7.12
N VAL A 32 -14.17 -3.23 -5.96
CA VAL A 32 -13.67 -2.63 -4.72
C VAL A 32 -12.36 -3.29 -4.28
N LEU A 33 -12.27 -4.62 -4.32
CA LEU A 33 -11.04 -5.36 -4.01
C LEU A 33 -9.90 -4.94 -4.96
N MET A 34 -10.17 -4.86 -6.26
CA MET A 34 -9.20 -4.40 -7.27
C MET A 34 -8.66 -2.99 -6.95
N GLN A 35 -9.52 -2.06 -6.52
CA GLN A 35 -9.06 -0.73 -6.12
C GLN A 35 -8.17 -0.75 -4.87
N ALA A 36 -8.51 -1.56 -3.87
CA ALA A 36 -7.68 -1.71 -2.67
C ALA A 36 -6.28 -2.26 -3.00
N ILE A 37 -6.20 -3.21 -3.95
CA ILE A 37 -4.94 -3.78 -4.44
C ILE A 37 -4.10 -2.71 -5.13
N ASN A 38 -4.71 -1.94 -6.05
CA ASN A 38 -4.00 -0.85 -6.73
C ASN A 38 -3.49 0.18 -5.71
N ALA A 39 -4.30 0.52 -4.70
CA ALA A 39 -3.89 1.41 -3.62
C ALA A 39 -2.71 0.84 -2.81
N SER A 40 -2.63 -0.48 -2.59
CA SER A 40 -1.50 -1.11 -1.92
C SER A 40 -0.20 -0.98 -2.73
N ILE A 41 -0.29 -1.14 -4.05
CA ILE A 41 0.86 -0.99 -4.95
C ILE A 41 1.33 0.48 -4.99
N GLU A 42 0.39 1.41 -5.05
CA GLU A 42 0.69 2.84 -5.00
C GLU A 42 1.30 3.25 -3.66
N LEU A 43 0.77 2.73 -2.55
CA LEU A 43 1.28 2.97 -1.21
C LEU A 43 2.72 2.48 -1.06
N GLU A 44 3.06 1.28 -1.56
CA GLU A 44 4.42 0.75 -1.51
C GLU A 44 5.42 1.68 -2.24
N ARG A 45 5.04 2.18 -3.42
CA ARG A 45 5.87 3.13 -4.18
C ARG A 45 6.02 4.45 -3.43
N SER A 46 4.93 4.99 -2.90
CA SER A 46 4.95 6.23 -2.13
C SER A 46 5.76 6.09 -0.84
N TYR A 47 5.67 4.95 -0.16
CA TYR A 47 6.43 4.66 1.05
C TYR A 47 7.93 4.65 0.77
N ASN A 48 8.36 4.00 -0.32
CA ASN A 48 9.77 3.99 -0.72
C ASN A 48 10.28 5.40 -1.04
N LEU A 49 9.49 6.22 -1.74
CA LEU A 49 9.86 7.62 -2.01
C LEU A 49 10.02 8.45 -0.73
N VAL A 50 9.13 8.27 0.25
CA VAL A 50 9.22 8.93 1.56
C VAL A 50 10.45 8.45 2.31
N TYR A 51 10.74 7.15 2.27
CA TYR A 51 11.93 6.59 2.90
C TYR A 51 13.24 7.13 2.31
N GLU A 52 13.38 7.10 0.97
CA GLU A 52 14.58 7.60 0.28
C GLU A 52 14.81 9.07 0.64
N ARG A 53 13.74 9.88 0.63
CA ARG A 53 13.81 11.29 1.00
C ARG A 53 14.21 11.49 2.47
N LEU A 54 13.66 10.69 3.40
CA LEU A 54 14.02 10.75 4.82
C LEU A 54 15.51 10.42 5.03
N THR A 55 16.00 9.40 4.32
CA THR A 55 17.39 8.95 4.38
C THR A 55 18.34 10.00 3.82
N GLU A 56 18.03 10.57 2.66
CA GLU A 56 18.82 11.66 2.07
C GLU A 56 18.85 12.89 2.98
N TRP A 57 17.70 13.30 3.52
CA TRP A 57 17.61 14.49 4.35
C TRP A 57 18.35 14.31 5.67
N TYR A 58 18.13 13.20 6.36
CA TYR A 58 18.83 12.91 7.60
C TYR A 58 20.35 12.69 7.38
N GLY A 59 20.73 12.11 6.24
CA GLY A 59 22.12 11.90 5.84
C GLY A 59 22.95 13.18 5.71
N ILE A 60 22.34 14.36 5.57
CA ILE A 60 23.05 15.65 5.62
C ILE A 60 23.67 15.89 7.00
N TYR A 61 23.01 15.41 8.05
CA TYR A 61 23.39 15.61 9.44
C TYR A 61 24.19 14.44 9.99
N PHE A 62 23.96 13.23 9.45
CA PHE A 62 24.69 12.02 9.84
C PHE A 62 25.00 11.15 8.61
N PRO A 63 25.99 11.53 7.77
CA PRO A 63 26.35 10.81 6.54
C PRO A 63 26.88 9.40 6.80
N GLU A 64 27.25 9.08 8.05
CA GLU A 64 27.75 7.77 8.47
C GLU A 64 26.63 6.73 8.66
N ILE A 65 25.36 7.15 8.64
CA ILE A 65 24.23 6.23 8.75
C ILE A 65 24.06 5.44 7.45
N ARG A 66 24.14 4.12 7.57
CA ARG A 66 23.64 3.18 6.58
C ARG A 66 22.59 2.32 7.25
N VAL A 67 21.34 2.61 6.93
CA VAL A 67 20.22 1.81 7.41
C VAL A 67 19.62 1.14 6.18
N ASP A 68 19.53 -0.18 6.22
CA ASP A 68 18.91 -0.97 5.13
C ASP A 68 17.39 -1.08 5.30
N ASN A 69 16.87 -0.83 6.51
CA ASN A 69 15.45 -0.95 6.83
C ASN A 69 14.78 0.42 7.09
N PRO A 70 13.77 0.81 6.28
CA PRO A 70 13.00 2.04 6.45
C PRO A 70 12.40 2.27 7.83
N LYS A 71 11.93 1.19 8.47
CA LYS A 71 11.30 1.24 9.79
C LYS A 71 12.30 1.63 10.87
N THR A 72 13.53 1.14 10.77
CA THR A 72 14.58 1.39 11.76
C THR A 72 14.99 2.86 11.77
N LEU A 73 15.18 3.46 10.59
CA LEU A 73 15.54 4.87 10.47
C LEU A 73 14.41 5.79 11.00
N ALA A 74 13.16 5.51 10.61
CA ALA A 74 12.02 6.30 11.07
C ALA A 74 11.80 6.20 12.59
N THR A 75 12.05 5.03 13.17
CA THR A 75 11.95 4.81 14.63
C THR A 75 13.06 5.57 15.38
N LEU A 76 14.29 5.54 14.85
CA LEU A 76 15.44 6.25 15.43
C LEU A 76 15.21 7.77 15.44
N ILE A 77 14.71 8.33 14.34
CA ILE A 77 14.47 9.77 14.18
C ILE A 77 13.24 10.24 14.96
N SER A 78 12.16 9.47 14.96
CA SER A 78 10.91 9.85 15.65
C SER A 78 11.06 9.88 17.16
N GLY A 79 12.11 9.27 17.71
CA GLY A 79 12.31 9.17 19.15
C GLY A 79 11.19 8.38 19.84
N ALA A 80 10.51 7.49 19.12
CA ALA A 80 9.50 6.57 19.66
C ALA A 80 10.12 5.46 20.52
N SER A 81 11.03 5.87 21.41
CA SER A 81 11.58 5.11 22.51
C SER A 81 11.01 5.72 23.78
N GLU A 82 9.72 5.46 24.07
CA GLU A 82 9.19 5.64 25.43
C GLU A 82 9.79 4.64 26.42
N SER A 83 10.65 3.75 25.94
CA SER A 83 11.57 3.00 26.77
C SER A 83 12.85 2.75 25.98
N VAL A 84 13.94 3.34 26.46
CA VAL A 84 15.34 3.07 26.07
C VAL A 84 15.67 1.56 26.13
N SER A 85 14.80 0.72 26.70
CA SER A 85 14.94 -0.73 26.82
C SER A 85 14.51 -1.55 25.59
N GLU A 86 13.71 -1.02 24.65
CA GLU A 86 13.31 -1.78 23.44
C GLU A 86 14.08 -1.38 22.19
N ALA A 87 14.84 -0.28 22.26
CA ALA A 87 15.85 0.03 21.27
C ALA A 87 16.87 -1.13 21.19
N ASP A 88 17.25 -1.77 22.31
CA ASP A 88 18.24 -2.85 22.36
C ASP A 88 17.97 -4.05 21.43
N ALA A 89 16.71 -4.33 21.07
CA ALA A 89 16.37 -5.44 20.18
C ALA A 89 16.49 -5.08 18.68
N VAL A 90 16.33 -3.81 18.31
CA VAL A 90 16.48 -3.32 16.92
C VAL A 90 17.88 -2.76 16.69
N VAL A 91 18.59 -2.40 17.76
CA VAL A 91 19.98 -1.95 17.82
C VAL A 91 20.98 -3.06 17.50
N GLN A 92 20.59 -4.34 17.50
CA GLN A 92 21.53 -5.41 17.11
C GLN A 92 22.02 -5.34 15.64
N SER A 93 21.37 -4.56 14.77
CA SER A 93 21.83 -4.36 13.38
C SER A 93 22.58 -3.05 13.14
N ILE A 94 22.59 -2.12 14.11
CA ILE A 94 23.33 -0.85 14.04
C ILE A 94 24.24 -0.84 15.26
N ASP A 95 25.56 -0.98 15.06
CA ASP A 95 26.57 -0.92 16.12
C ASP A 95 26.18 0.09 17.21
N SER A 96 25.93 -0.41 18.42
CA SER A 96 25.50 0.39 19.58
C SER A 96 26.38 1.63 19.84
N GLU A 97 27.66 1.58 19.44
CA GLU A 97 28.59 2.73 19.48
C GLU A 97 28.15 3.90 18.59
N LYS A 98 27.61 3.63 17.38
CA LYS A 98 27.18 4.69 16.45
C LYS A 98 25.97 5.44 16.96
N ILE A 99 25.11 4.78 17.74
CA ILE A 99 23.89 5.38 18.30
C ILE A 99 24.25 6.35 19.43
N GLU A 100 25.25 6.01 20.25
CA GLU A 100 25.77 6.96 21.23
C GLU A 100 26.46 8.16 20.58
N GLU A 101 27.18 7.98 19.46
CA GLU A 101 27.76 9.10 18.69
C GLU A 101 26.67 9.99 18.04
N ILE A 102 25.58 9.41 17.55
CA ILE A 102 24.40 10.15 17.04
C ILE A 102 23.80 11.03 18.14
N VAL A 103 23.66 10.50 19.36
CA VAL A 103 23.08 11.22 20.51
C VAL A 103 24.03 12.27 21.07
N LYS A 104 25.35 12.02 21.05
CA LYS A 104 26.34 12.94 21.62
C LYS A 104 26.83 14.01 20.64
N HIS A 105 26.58 13.88 19.33
CA HIS A 105 27.08 14.80 18.28
C HIS A 105 28.61 15.03 18.30
N GLU A 106 29.36 14.27 19.10
CA GLU A 106 30.81 14.40 19.25
C GLU A 106 31.50 13.48 18.25
N GLY A 107 31.61 13.93 16.98
CA GLY A 107 32.44 13.23 15.98
C GLY A 107 31.87 13.11 14.57
N SER A 108 30.58 13.39 14.33
CA SER A 108 30.00 13.27 12.98
C SER A 108 30.58 14.31 12.02
N MET A 109 30.84 13.90 10.76
CA MET A 109 31.26 14.81 9.69
C MET A 109 30.10 15.68 9.17
N GLY A 110 28.88 15.43 9.63
CA GLY A 110 27.67 16.11 9.20
C GLY A 110 27.49 17.52 9.76
N ARG A 111 26.43 18.19 9.28
CA ARG A 111 26.05 19.53 9.75
C ARG A 111 25.40 19.43 11.14
N ARG A 112 25.64 20.43 12.02
CA ARG A 112 24.85 20.58 13.24
C ARG A 112 23.40 20.92 12.93
N MET A 113 22.47 20.16 13.50
CA MET A 113 21.04 20.34 13.29
C MET A 113 20.47 21.36 14.27
N GLY A 114 19.65 22.30 13.79
CA GLY A 114 18.84 23.15 14.65
C GLY A 114 17.58 22.44 15.17
N GLU A 115 17.03 22.88 16.31
CA GLU A 115 15.82 22.28 16.90
C GLU A 115 14.61 22.34 15.95
N GLU A 116 14.40 23.47 15.26
CA GLU A 116 13.32 23.62 14.28
C GLU A 116 13.47 22.66 13.09
N GLU A 117 14.70 22.47 12.60
CA GLU A 117 14.99 21.53 11.50
C GLU A 117 14.74 20.08 11.94
N PHE A 118 15.15 19.74 13.18
CA PHE A 118 14.92 18.43 13.76
C PHE A 118 13.42 18.10 13.89
N ASP A 119 12.62 19.04 14.37
CA ASP A 119 11.17 18.83 14.52
C ASP A 119 10.47 18.55 13.19
N VAL A 120 10.87 19.22 12.12
CA VAL A 120 10.31 18.95 10.78
C VAL A 120 10.71 17.55 10.29
N ILE A 121 11.98 17.17 10.45
CA ILE A 121 12.46 15.83 10.06
C ILE A 121 11.80 14.74 10.91
N LYS A 122 11.59 14.99 12.20
CA LYS A 122 10.88 14.11 13.12
C LYS A 122 9.43 13.89 12.70
N ASN A 123 8.72 14.94 12.30
CA ASN A 123 7.36 14.82 11.77
C ASN A 123 7.33 14.07 10.44
N TYR A 124 8.34 14.25 9.59
CA TYR A 124 8.49 13.48 8.35
C TYR A 124 8.73 11.98 8.62
N ALA A 125 9.52 11.65 9.64
CA ALA A 125 9.71 10.26 10.08
C ALA A 125 8.41 9.64 10.63
N LYS A 126 7.61 10.40 11.40
CA LYS A 126 6.29 9.94 11.86
C LYS A 126 5.35 9.62 10.70
N LEU A 127 5.31 10.46 9.66
CA LEU A 127 4.53 10.19 8.46
C LEU A 127 4.93 8.85 7.81
N SER A 128 6.22 8.56 7.72
CA SER A 128 6.71 7.26 7.23
C SER A 128 6.18 6.09 8.07
N MET A 129 6.20 6.21 9.41
CA MET A 129 5.65 5.18 10.30
C MET A 129 4.13 5.00 10.14
N GLU A 130 3.38 6.08 9.95
CA GLU A 130 1.95 6.02 9.69
C GLU A 130 1.63 5.32 8.38
N MET A 131 2.43 5.57 7.33
CA MET A 131 2.30 4.86 6.05
C MET A 131 2.55 3.37 6.19
N GLU A 132 3.57 2.97 6.95
CA GLU A 132 3.85 1.56 7.25
C GLU A 132 2.69 0.90 8.01
N SER A 133 2.16 1.55 9.05
CA SER A 133 0.98 1.05 9.77
C SER A 133 -0.27 0.96 8.88
N PHE A 134 -0.44 1.90 7.96
CA PHE A 134 -1.53 1.84 6.99
C PHE A 134 -1.34 0.69 5.99
N ARG A 135 -0.11 0.40 5.58
CA ARG A 135 0.22 -0.74 4.72
C ARG A 135 -0.19 -2.07 5.34
N GLU A 136 0.16 -2.31 6.61
CA GLU A 136 -0.22 -3.53 7.33
C GLU A 136 -1.75 -3.71 7.44
N ARG A 137 -2.47 -2.61 7.69
CA ARG A 137 -3.95 -2.61 7.75
C ARG A 137 -4.57 -2.90 6.39
N LEU A 138 -4.02 -2.34 5.32
CA LEU A 138 -4.50 -2.54 3.97
C LEU A 138 -4.25 -3.98 3.49
N ASP A 139 -3.08 -4.54 3.79
CA ASP A 139 -2.76 -5.94 3.48
C ASP A 139 -3.72 -6.90 4.19
N SER A 140 -3.99 -6.66 5.48
CA SER A 140 -4.96 -7.44 6.25
C SER A 140 -6.36 -7.41 5.65
N TYR A 141 -6.81 -6.24 5.17
CA TYR A 141 -8.08 -6.09 4.47
C TYR A 141 -8.09 -6.87 3.14
N ILE A 142 -7.05 -6.72 2.31
CA ILE A 142 -6.93 -7.41 1.02
C ILE A 142 -6.96 -8.93 1.24
N LYS A 143 -6.24 -9.44 2.24
CA LYS A 143 -6.23 -10.87 2.59
C LYS A 143 -7.63 -11.36 2.94
N SER A 144 -8.33 -10.68 3.87
CA SER A 144 -9.69 -11.05 4.26
C SER A 144 -10.69 -11.00 3.10
N ALA A 145 -10.59 -9.97 2.25
CA ALA A 145 -11.49 -9.81 1.11
C ALA A 145 -11.21 -10.85 0.02
N SER A 146 -9.94 -11.16 -0.25
CA SER A 146 -9.52 -12.15 -1.24
C SER A 146 -9.96 -13.56 -0.86
N THR A 147 -9.81 -13.96 0.41
CA THR A 147 -10.29 -15.26 0.89
C THR A 147 -11.80 -15.41 0.76
N ARG A 148 -12.56 -14.32 0.93
CA ARG A 148 -14.02 -14.32 0.82
C ARG A 148 -14.51 -14.36 -0.63
N LEU A 149 -13.87 -13.60 -1.52
CA LEU A 149 -14.31 -13.43 -2.91
C LEU A 149 -13.69 -14.45 -3.86
N MET A 150 -12.48 -14.94 -3.58
CA MET A 150 -11.71 -15.85 -4.44
C MET A 150 -10.98 -16.94 -3.66
N PRO A 151 -11.70 -17.78 -2.90
CA PRO A 151 -11.08 -18.78 -2.03
C PRO A 151 -10.17 -19.76 -2.80
N ASN A 152 -10.58 -20.17 -4.01
CA ASN A 152 -9.82 -21.12 -4.83
C ASN A 152 -8.51 -20.52 -5.35
N THR A 153 -8.53 -19.25 -5.77
CA THR A 153 -7.33 -18.58 -6.29
C THR A 153 -6.35 -18.24 -5.16
N THR A 154 -6.86 -17.75 -4.02
CA THR A 154 -6.04 -17.49 -2.82
C THR A 154 -5.47 -18.76 -2.20
N PHE A 155 -6.10 -19.92 -2.38
CA PHE A 155 -5.53 -21.20 -1.94
C PHE A 155 -4.32 -21.62 -2.80
N LEU A 156 -4.34 -21.29 -4.10
CA LEU A 156 -3.30 -21.69 -5.05
C LEU A 156 -2.13 -20.70 -5.13
N THR A 157 -2.38 -19.42 -4.85
CA THR A 157 -1.37 -18.36 -4.94
C THR A 157 -1.48 -17.41 -3.76
N ASP A 158 -0.36 -16.77 -3.41
CA ASP A 158 -0.35 -15.72 -2.39
C ASP A 158 -1.35 -14.59 -2.72
N HIS A 159 -1.91 -13.94 -1.69
CA HIS A 159 -3.03 -13.00 -1.88
C HIS A 159 -2.67 -11.82 -2.80
N ILE A 160 -1.40 -11.41 -2.80
CA ILE A 160 -0.86 -10.36 -3.68
C ILE A 160 -0.85 -10.81 -5.16
N ILE A 161 -0.51 -12.07 -5.44
CA ILE A 161 -0.48 -12.60 -6.81
C ILE A 161 -1.91 -12.82 -7.32
N ALA A 162 -2.81 -13.34 -6.48
CA ALA A 162 -4.24 -13.46 -6.79
C ALA A 162 -4.87 -12.09 -7.09
N ALA A 163 -4.48 -11.10 -6.29
CA ALA A 163 -4.84 -9.70 -6.45
C ALA A 163 -4.31 -9.07 -7.75
N GLU A 164 -3.07 -9.36 -8.12
CA GLU A 164 -2.50 -8.88 -9.38
C GLU A 164 -3.18 -9.53 -10.59
N LEU A 165 -3.52 -10.82 -10.49
CA LEU A 165 -4.34 -11.53 -11.47
C LEU A 165 -5.73 -10.91 -11.62
N LEU A 166 -6.40 -10.51 -10.53
CA LEU A 166 -7.66 -9.75 -10.58
C LEU A 166 -7.51 -8.43 -11.33
N SER A 167 -6.46 -7.65 -11.01
CA SER A 167 -6.22 -6.35 -11.62
C SER A 167 -5.97 -6.46 -13.13
N LYS A 168 -5.24 -7.50 -13.55
CA LYS A 168 -4.93 -7.75 -14.97
C LYS A 168 -6.03 -8.50 -15.72
N SER A 169 -6.79 -9.37 -15.04
CA SER A 169 -7.85 -10.16 -15.65
C SER A 169 -9.21 -9.53 -15.34
N ARG A 170 -9.89 -8.98 -16.34
CA ARG A 170 -11.34 -8.73 -16.21
C ARG A 170 -12.00 -10.11 -16.11
N LEU A 171 -12.29 -10.60 -14.91
CA LEU A 171 -12.79 -11.98 -14.68
C LEU A 171 -14.08 -12.33 -15.39
N SER A 172 -14.84 -11.35 -15.91
CA SER A 172 -15.94 -11.65 -16.81
C SER A 172 -15.50 -12.41 -18.06
N ARG A 173 -14.26 -12.23 -18.56
CA ARG A 173 -13.73 -13.01 -19.70
C ARG A 173 -13.10 -14.34 -19.30
N ALA A 174 -12.54 -14.45 -18.09
CA ALA A 174 -11.90 -15.69 -17.63
C ALA A 174 -12.93 -16.76 -17.24
N ALA A 175 -14.01 -16.38 -16.55
CA ALA A 175 -15.12 -17.28 -16.25
C ALA A 175 -15.80 -17.81 -17.54
N LEU A 176 -15.88 -16.97 -18.58
CA LEU A 176 -16.33 -17.36 -19.92
C LEU A 176 -15.35 -18.30 -20.64
N PHE A 177 -14.04 -18.18 -20.36
CA PHE A 177 -13.01 -19.04 -20.97
C PHE A 177 -12.99 -20.44 -20.37
N ASP A 178 -13.32 -20.59 -19.09
CA ASP A 178 -13.37 -21.88 -18.41
C ASP A 178 -14.69 -22.62 -18.71
N ALA A 179 -15.83 -21.92 -18.70
CA ALA A 179 -17.14 -22.52 -19.02
C ALA A 179 -17.26 -23.00 -20.48
N SER A 180 -16.60 -22.33 -21.43
CA SER A 180 -16.62 -22.70 -22.86
C SER A 180 -15.83 -23.97 -23.17
N ARG A 181 -14.77 -24.27 -22.40
CA ARG A 181 -13.90 -25.44 -22.65
C ARG A 181 -14.47 -26.76 -22.15
N TYR A 182 -15.41 -26.75 -21.21
CA TYR A 182 -16.04 -27.97 -20.69
C TYR A 182 -17.33 -28.38 -21.42
N SER A 183 -17.89 -27.54 -22.30
CA SER A 183 -19.12 -27.86 -23.05
C SER A 183 -18.87 -28.53 -24.42
N THR A 184 -17.61 -28.68 -24.85
CA THR A 184 -17.26 -29.30 -26.14
C THR A 184 -16.50 -30.62 -25.99
N ALA A 185 -16.57 -31.25 -24.83
CA ALA A 185 -15.97 -32.55 -24.54
C ALA A 185 -17.05 -33.55 -24.08
N ASP A 186 -18.10 -33.69 -24.90
CA ASP A 186 -19.00 -34.84 -24.98
C ASP A 186 -19.46 -35.00 -26.43
#